data_AF-A0A5J4UA17-F1
#
_entry.id   AF-A0A5J4UA17-F1
#
_cell.length_a   1.000
_cell.length_b   1.000
_cell.length_c   1.000
_cell.angle_alpha   90.00
_cell.angle_beta   90.00
_cell.angle_gamma   90.00
#
_symmetry.space_group_name_H-M   'P 1'
#
loop_
_entity.id
_entity.type
_entity.pdbx_description
1 polymer ?
#
loop_
_entity_poly.entity_id
_entity_poly.type
_entity_poly.pdbx_seq_one_letter_code
_entity_poly.pdbx_strand_id
1 'polypeptide(L)' 'MVDMKRQLQYGRHQFEDLYFSPGEDMFYMSNGIKYKELHVNMKLNGALFVYAPDIRGKGHQIHYIRAKKIMNIK' A
#
# COMPACT_ATOMS: atom_id res chain seq x y z
N MET A 1 -15.89 5.80 7.23
CA MET A 1 -14.54 5.47 6.74
C MET A 1 -13.85 4.70 7.86
N VAL A 2 -13.84 3.38 7.72
CA VAL A 2 -13.58 2.42 8.80
C VAL A 2 -12.11 1.99 8.70
N ASP A 3 -11.34 2.25 9.76
CA ASP A 3 -9.99 1.74 10.06
C ASP A 3 -8.99 1.61 8.88
N MET A 4 -8.24 2.68 8.59
CA MET A 4 -7.08 2.63 7.69
C MET A 4 -5.79 2.50 8.48
N LYS A 5 -4.96 1.51 8.16
CA LYS A 5 -3.63 1.35 8.74
C LYS A 5 -2.59 2.05 7.87
N ARG A 6 -1.77 2.91 8.48
CA ARG A 6 -0.69 3.61 7.79
C ARG A 6 0.47 2.64 7.53
N GLN A 7 0.88 2.51 6.28
CA GLN A 7 2.02 1.68 5.88
C GLN A 7 3.28 2.53 5.84
N LEU A 8 3.86 2.83 7.01
CA LEU A 8 5.03 3.71 7.14
C LEU A 8 6.31 3.08 6.59
N GLN A 9 6.38 1.75 6.53
CA GLN A 9 7.59 1.03 6.12
C GLN A 9 7.27 -0.24 5.35
N TYR A 10 7.98 -0.47 4.25
CA TYR A 10 7.99 -1.72 3.50
C TYR A 10 9.43 -2.12 3.19
N GLY A 11 9.98 -3.07 3.96
CA GLY A 11 11.41 -3.35 3.92
C GLY A 11 12.22 -2.12 4.34
N ARG A 12 13.05 -1.59 3.43
CA ARG A 12 13.86 -0.37 3.67
C ARG A 12 13.21 0.92 3.16
N HIS A 13 12.02 0.84 2.58
CA HIS A 13 11.34 1.98 1.96
C HIS A 13 10.34 2.59 2.95
N GLN A 14 10.32 3.91 3.03
CA GLN A 14 9.42 4.68 3.90
C GLN A 14 8.40 5.44 3.06
N PHE A 15 7.18 5.56 3.58
CA PHE A 15 6.06 6.21 2.91
C PHE A 15 5.32 7.11 3.91
N GLU A 16 4.92 8.30 3.49
CA GLU A 16 4.16 9.24 4.34
C GLU A 16 2.65 9.12 4.14
N ASP A 17 2.20 8.86 2.92
CA ASP A 17 0.77 8.94 2.57
C ASP A 17 0.17 7.64 2.04
N LEU A 18 0.80 6.50 2.36
CA LEU A 18 0.30 5.19 1.97
C LEU A 18 -0.49 4.54 3.11
N TYR A 19 -1.70 4.10 2.78
CA TYR A 19 -2.63 3.47 3.71
C TYR A 19 -3.14 2.15 3.15
N PHE A 20 -3.43 1.21 4.03
CA PHE A 20 -4.12 -0.03 3.71
C PHE A 20 -5.43 -0.10 4.51
N SER A 21 -6.54 -0.36 3.83
CA SER A 21 -7.84 -0.59 4.43
C SER A 21 -8.06 -2.10 4.56
N PRO A 22 -8.00 -2.69 5.77
CA PRO A 22 -8.22 -4.13 5.94
C PRO A 22 -9.65 -4.56 5.61
N GLY A 23 -10.64 -3.67 5.82
CA GLY A 23 -12.05 -3.95 5.53
C GLY A 23 -12.37 -4.02 4.04
N GLU A 24 -11.66 -3.23 3.22
CA GLU A 24 -11.84 -3.19 1.76
C GLU A 24 -10.79 -4.02 1.01
N ASP A 25 -9.73 -4.44 1.69
CA ASP A 25 -8.54 -5.09 1.11
C ASP A 25 -7.87 -4.25 0.01
N MET A 26 -7.81 -2.93 0.21
CA MET A 26 -7.29 -1.97 -0.78
C MET A 26 -6.21 -1.05 -0.20
N PHE A 27 -5.29 -0.65 -1.08
CA PHE A 27 -4.32 0.41 -0.79
C PHE A 27 -4.82 1.76 -1.28
N TYR A 28 -4.55 2.80 -0.48
CA TYR A 28 -4.90 4.17 -0.77
C TYR A 28 -3.69 5.08 -0.64
N MET A 29 -3.63 6.12 -1.47
CA MET A 29 -2.76 7.27 -1.25
C MET A 29 -3.55 8.52 -0.89
N SER A 30 -3.12 9.22 0.16
CA SER A 30 -3.60 10.56 0.44
C SER A 30 -2.82 11.58 -0.39
N ASN A 31 -3.50 12.62 -0.87
CA ASN A 31 -2.85 13.82 -1.41
C ASN A 31 -3.06 15.05 -0.50
N GLY A 32 -3.38 14.82 0.78
CA GLY A 32 -3.72 15.86 1.76
C GLY A 32 -5.17 16.36 1.72
N ILE A 33 -5.93 16.02 0.66
CA ILE A 33 -7.33 16.43 0.50
C ILE A 33 -8.25 15.20 0.43
N LYS A 34 -7.85 14.20 -0.37
CA LYS A 34 -8.62 12.98 -0.59
C LYS A 34 -7.71 11.76 -0.60
N TYR A 35 -8.34 10.62 -0.35
CA TYR A 35 -7.74 9.31 -0.57
C TYR A 35 -8.07 8.86 -1.98
N LYS A 36 -7.07 8.32 -2.67
CA LYS A 36 -7.22 7.69 -3.98
C LYS A 36 -6.82 6.23 -3.87
N GLU A 37 -7.73 5.35 -4.27
CA GLU A 37 -7.45 3.93 -4.41
C GLU A 37 -6.31 3.71 -5.42
N LEU A 38 -5.36 2.86 -5.06
CA LEU A 38 -4.26 2.49 -5.92
C LEU A 38 -4.67 1.31 -6.80
N HIS A 39 -4.31 1.38 -8.09
CA HIS A 39 -4.60 0.30 -9.02
C HIS A 39 -3.86 -0.98 -8.65
N VAL A 40 -4.61 -2.06 -8.45
CA VAL A 40 -4.07 -3.39 -8.21
C VAL A 40 -3.58 -3.99 -9.52
N ASN A 41 -2.28 -4.26 -9.57
CA ASN A 41 -1.62 -4.91 -10.69
C ASN A 41 -1.37 -6.38 -10.36
N MET A 42 -1.30 -7.21 -11.39
CA MET A 42 -1.02 -8.65 -11.27
C MET A 42 0.20 -9.03 -12.13
N LYS A 43 1.12 -9.80 -11.56
CA LYS A 43 2.21 -10.44 -12.31
C LYS A 43 1.70 -11.69 -13.02
N LEU A 44 2.45 -12.19 -14.02
CA LEU A 44 2.13 -13.45 -14.70
C LEU A 44 1.99 -14.66 -13.76
N ASN A 45 2.70 -14.64 -12.62
CA ASN A 45 2.61 -15.68 -11.59
C ASN A 45 1.45 -15.48 -10.59
N GLY A 46 0.51 -14.56 -10.87
CA GLY A 46 -0.64 -14.26 -10.02
C GLY A 46 -0.34 -13.34 -8.83
N ALA A 47 0.91 -12.92 -8.61
CA ALA A 47 1.23 -12.04 -7.48
C ALA A 47 0.63 -10.63 -7.66
N LEU A 48 -0.19 -10.21 -6.70
CA LEU A 48 -0.81 -8.89 -6.66
C LEU A 48 0.09 -7.85 -5.99
N PHE A 49 0.12 -6.65 -6.56
CA PHE A 49 0.87 -5.51 -6.02
C PHE A 49 0.24 -4.17 -6.42
N VAL A 50 0.55 -3.13 -5.66
CA VAL A 50 0.32 -1.72 -6.04
C VAL A 50 1.64 -0.99 -6.25
N TYR A 51 1.60 0.14 -6.93
CA TYR A 51 2.75 1.04 -7.05
C TYR A 51 2.55 2.27 -6.19
N ALA A 52 3.56 2.62 -5.38
CA ALA A 52 3.55 3.84 -4.57
C ALA A 52 4.94 4.49 -4.52
N PRO A 53 5.05 5.83 -4.59
CA PRO A 53 6.28 6.57 -4.36
C PRO A 53 6.67 6.57 -2.88
N ASP A 54 7.95 6.32 -2.60
CA ASP A 54 8.53 6.55 -1.28
C ASP A 54 8.69 8.05 -0.98
N ILE A 55 9.14 8.39 0.23
CA ILE A 55 9.41 9.78 0.65
C ILE A 55 10.45 10.53 -0.22
N ARG A 56 11.17 9.83 -1.11
CA ARG A 56 12.12 10.43 -2.06
C ARG A 56 11.51 10.54 -3.46
N GLY A 57 10.22 10.24 -3.62
CA GLY A 57 9.52 10.22 -4.90
C GLY A 57 9.83 9.02 -5.78
N LYS A 58 10.65 8.06 -5.32
CA LYS A 58 10.97 6.86 -6.09
C LYS A 58 9.86 5.83 -5.87
N GLY A 59 9.26 5.35 -6.95
CA GLY A 59 8.17 4.38 -6.81
C GLY A 59 8.60 2.93 -6.71
N HIS A 60 7.82 2.19 -5.94
CA HIS A 60 8.09 0.80 -5.56
C HIS A 60 6.85 -0.07 -5.69
N GLN A 61 7.07 -1.35 -5.96
CA GLN A 61 6.02 -2.36 -5.97
C GLN A 61 5.78 -2.86 -4.55
N ILE A 62 4.56 -2.72 -4.08
CA ILE A 62 4.12 -3.16 -2.75
C ILE A 62 3.26 -4.38 -2.94
N HIS A 63 3.83 -5.56 -2.68
CA HIS A 63 3.12 -6.82 -2.81
C HIS A 63 2.17 -7.05 -1.63
N TYR A 64 0.92 -7.38 -1.94
CA TYR A 64 -0.15 -7.61 -0.97
C TYR A 64 0.24 -8.59 0.14
N ILE A 65 0.67 -9.79 -0.24
CA ILE A 65 1.04 -10.86 0.73
C ILE A 65 2.12 -10.38 1.72
N ARG A 66 3.15 -9.68 1.22
CA ARG A 66 4.24 -9.18 2.06
C ARG A 66 3.77 -8.03 2.95
N ALA A 67 2.97 -7.12 2.41
CA ALA A 67 2.47 -5.97 3.16
C ALA A 67 1.53 -6.41 4.29
N LYS A 68 0.59 -7.31 4.01
CA LYS A 68 -0.29 -7.92 5.03
C LYS A 68 0.51 -8.60 6.13
N LYS A 69 1.55 -9.36 5.77
CA LYS A 69 2.47 -9.97 6.74
C LYS A 69 3.16 -8.95 7.65
N ILE A 70 3.66 -7.85 7.09
CA ILE A 70 4.29 -6.74 7.86
C ILE A 70 3.27 -6.09 8.81
N MET A 71 2.04 -5.89 8.34
CA MET A 71 0.96 -5.29 9.12
C MET A 71 0.30 -6.25 10.12
N ASN A 72 0.73 -7.51 10.17
CA ASN A 72 0.10 -8.60 10.93
C ASN A 72 -1.41 -8.73 10.63
N ILE A 73 -1.77 -8.66 9.35
CA ILE A 73 -3.11 -8.85 8.82
C ILE A 73 -3.16 -10.24 8.18
N LYS A 74 -4.21 -11.01 8.51
CA LYS A 74 -4.44 -12.35 7.97
C LYS A 74 -4.93 -12.31 6.52
#